data_AF-A0A7D9HDY8-F1
#
_entry.id   AF-A0A7D9HDY8-F1
#
_cell.length_a   1.000
_cell.length_b   1.000
_cell.length_c   1.000
_cell.angle_alpha   90.00
_cell.angle_beta   90.00
_cell.angle_gamma   90.00
#
_symmetry.space_group_name_H-M   'P 1'
#
loop_
_entity.id
_entity.type
_entity.pdbx_description
1 polymer ?
#
loop_
_entity_poly.entity_id
_entity_poly.type
_entity_poly.pdbx_seq_one_letter_code
_entity_poly.pdbx_strand_id
1 'polypeptide(L)'
;MVDQLLPILFAVMEEADFEEKYDDNNMESFFATAIAMVREDRTKVGNYADLTIPSYLIDDFQRFFRISRGTFEVILRNIAVYLTPDIGRAAITPEKHLLITIWFISHQDTIHRMSDRFSVTDSSIIRCRDRVFTVVLRYLKTKFIYLPKDYNVKVQIMDEYRIGSQFPNVLGAIDGTHIRIVAPSEHSQVYVNRKKFHLLVLQGIRASNMQFLHVLASFHNICIINDDVLEQYIRENQEEAHRHNNLANEDDENGMEKRDCIADGFI
;
A
#
# COMPACT_ATOMS: atom_id res chain seq x y z
N MET A 1 -20.46 15.52 34.41
CA MET A 1 -19.21 15.42 33.63
C MET A 1 -18.03 15.98 34.42
N VAL A 2 -18.08 17.22 34.93
CA VAL A 2 -17.04 17.79 35.81
C VAL A 2 -16.89 16.99 37.12
N ASP A 3 -18.00 16.54 37.70
CA ASP A 3 -18.01 15.81 38.99
C ASP A 3 -17.39 14.39 38.93
N GLN A 4 -17.27 13.79 37.73
CA GLN A 4 -16.62 12.49 37.54
C GLN A 4 -15.13 12.62 37.17
N LEU A 5 -14.72 13.78 36.68
CA LEU A 5 -13.34 14.10 36.30
C LEU A 5 -12.50 14.49 37.53
N LEU A 6 -13.09 15.20 38.50
CA LEU A 6 -12.40 15.69 39.69
C LEU A 6 -11.71 14.57 40.51
N PRO A 7 -12.37 13.44 40.82
CA PRO A 7 -11.77 12.38 41.63
C PRO A 7 -10.59 11.69 40.91
N ILE A 8 -10.67 11.56 39.59
CA ILE A 8 -9.61 10.91 38.78
C ILE A 8 -8.42 11.87 38.63
N LEU A 9 -8.69 13.16 38.41
CA LEU A 9 -7.63 14.17 38.39
C LEU A 9 -6.92 14.25 39.74
N PHE A 10 -7.66 14.18 40.85
CA PHE A 10 -7.08 14.12 42.20
C PHE A 10 -6.23 12.87 42.41
N ALA A 11 -6.70 11.69 42.02
CA ALA A 11 -5.94 10.44 42.16
C ALA A 11 -4.65 10.45 41.34
N VAL A 12 -4.69 10.99 40.12
CA VAL A 12 -3.49 11.10 39.25
C VAL A 12 -2.53 12.18 39.76
N MET A 13 -3.03 13.25 40.39
CA MET A 13 -2.20 14.26 41.06
C MET A 13 -1.59 13.75 42.37
N GLU A 14 -2.23 12.78 43.04
CA GLU A 14 -1.81 12.22 44.32
C GLU A 14 -0.76 11.10 44.14
N GLU A 15 -0.76 10.38 43.00
CA GLU A 15 0.29 9.40 42.65
C GLU A 15 1.56 10.03 42.04
N ALA A 16 1.49 11.29 41.59
CA ALA A 16 2.64 12.01 41.05
C ALA A 16 3.35 12.79 42.17
N ASP A 17 4.40 12.20 42.76
CA ASP A 17 5.28 12.88 43.72
C ASP A 17 5.83 14.19 43.11
N PHE A 18 5.27 15.31 43.56
CA PHE A 18 5.48 16.63 42.99
C PHE A 18 6.72 17.31 43.61
N GLU A 19 7.92 16.91 43.19
CA GLU A 19 9.16 17.64 43.54
C GLU A 19 10.09 18.00 42.35
N GLU A 20 9.75 17.70 41.09
CA GLU A 20 10.60 18.11 39.96
C GLU A 20 10.04 19.26 39.10
N LYS A 21 10.96 20.19 38.80
CA LYS A 21 10.80 21.43 38.02
C LYS A 21 9.86 21.29 36.82
N TYR A 22 8.82 22.12 36.83
CA TYR A 22 7.89 22.33 35.72
C TYR A 22 8.62 22.74 34.42
N ASP A 23 8.63 21.82 33.45
CA ASP A 23 8.84 22.11 32.03
C ASP A 23 7.49 21.95 31.31
N ASP A 24 7.11 22.90 30.44
CA ASP A 24 5.80 22.95 29.77
C ASP A 24 5.49 21.66 28.98
N ASN A 25 6.53 21.00 28.45
CA ASN A 25 6.42 19.71 27.75
C ASN A 25 5.89 18.58 28.65
N ASN A 26 6.18 18.63 29.95
CA ASN A 26 5.78 17.60 30.91
C ASN A 26 4.29 17.72 31.26
N MET A 27 3.77 18.95 31.23
CA MET A 27 2.36 19.24 31.52
C MET A 27 1.43 18.77 30.38
N GLU A 28 1.81 18.98 29.11
CA GLU A 28 1.04 18.44 27.97
C GLU A 28 0.98 16.91 27.98
N SER A 29 2.11 16.24 28.25
CA SER A 29 2.18 14.78 28.35
C SER A 29 1.31 14.25 29.50
N PHE A 30 1.33 14.93 30.64
CA PHE A 30 0.50 14.61 31.80
C PHE A 30 -0.99 14.75 31.49
N PHE A 31 -1.42 15.88 30.91
CA PHE A 31 -2.81 16.07 30.51
C PHE A 31 -3.24 15.10 29.42
N ALA A 32 -2.38 14.78 28.45
CA ALA A 32 -2.65 13.76 27.45
C ALA A 32 -2.88 12.38 28.09
N THR A 33 -2.09 12.04 29.10
CA THR A 33 -2.21 10.80 29.87
C THR A 33 -3.50 10.78 30.70
N ALA A 34 -3.80 11.84 31.44
CA ALA A 34 -5.02 11.97 32.23
C ALA A 34 -6.28 11.92 31.34
N ILE A 35 -6.29 12.63 30.20
CA ILE A 35 -7.39 12.56 29.22
C ILE A 35 -7.51 11.16 28.63
N ALA A 36 -6.39 10.48 28.35
CA ALA A 36 -6.41 9.11 27.89
C ALA A 36 -6.99 8.15 28.94
N MET A 37 -6.77 8.40 30.23
CA MET A 37 -7.33 7.61 31.32
C MET A 37 -8.82 7.87 31.56
N VAL A 38 -9.27 9.13 31.47
CA VAL A 38 -10.67 9.53 31.72
C VAL A 38 -11.61 9.31 30.53
N ARG A 39 -11.09 8.97 29.35
CA ARG A 39 -11.95 8.66 28.19
C ARG A 39 -13.00 7.60 28.54
N GLU A 40 -14.27 8.01 28.54
CA GLU A 40 -15.43 7.12 28.75
C GLU A 40 -15.40 5.98 27.71
N ASP A 41 -15.35 4.75 28.22
CA ASP A 41 -15.46 3.56 27.38
C ASP A 41 -16.92 3.42 26.93
N ARG A 42 -17.18 3.80 25.69
CA ARG A 42 -18.44 3.50 25.01
C ARG A 42 -18.53 1.99 24.79
N THR A 43 -19.71 1.41 25.01
CA THR A 43 -19.99 0.02 24.64
C THR A 43 -19.75 -0.18 23.14
N LYS A 44 -18.96 -1.19 22.78
CA LYS A 44 -18.61 -1.57 21.42
C LYS A 44 -18.65 -3.09 21.27
N VAL A 45 -18.59 -3.58 20.03
CA VAL A 45 -18.49 -5.02 19.76
C VAL A 45 -17.17 -5.56 20.29
N GLY A 46 -17.23 -6.25 21.43
CA GLY A 46 -16.06 -6.92 22.01
C GLY A 46 -15.61 -8.13 21.20
N ASN A 47 -14.31 -8.44 21.26
CA ASN A 47 -13.71 -9.70 20.81
C ASN A 47 -13.91 -10.08 19.32
N TYR A 48 -14.32 -9.13 18.47
CA TYR A 48 -14.44 -9.40 17.04
C TYR A 48 -13.08 -9.81 16.44
N ALA A 49 -12.04 -9.03 16.73
CA ALA A 49 -10.69 -9.30 16.22
C ALA A 49 -10.08 -10.55 16.84
N ASP A 50 -10.33 -10.77 18.12
CA ASP A 50 -9.60 -11.75 18.92
C ASP A 50 -10.27 -13.14 18.95
N LEU A 51 -11.59 -13.22 18.72
CA LEU A 51 -12.35 -14.47 18.73
C LEU A 51 -13.08 -14.74 17.41
N THR A 52 -13.70 -13.72 16.81
CA THR A 52 -14.54 -13.93 15.61
C THR A 52 -13.69 -14.17 14.36
N ILE A 53 -12.71 -13.30 14.07
CA ILE A 53 -11.87 -13.41 12.88
C ILE A 53 -11.02 -14.71 12.87
N PRO A 54 -10.40 -15.15 13.98
CA PRO A 54 -9.69 -16.42 14.01
C PRO A 54 -10.59 -17.63 13.74
N SER A 55 -11.87 -17.54 14.12
CA SER A 55 -12.87 -18.59 13.91
C SER A 55 -13.44 -18.64 12.49
N TYR A 56 -13.12 -17.67 11.62
CA TYR A 56 -13.54 -17.71 10.22
C TYR A 56 -12.92 -18.90 9.48
N LEU A 57 -13.78 -19.60 8.74
CA LEU A 57 -13.35 -20.54 7.71
C LEU A 57 -12.52 -19.82 6.65
N ILE A 58 -11.75 -20.58 5.87
CA ILE A 58 -10.82 -20.04 4.87
C ILE A 58 -11.57 -19.14 3.87
N ASP A 59 -12.72 -19.61 3.38
CA ASP A 59 -13.54 -18.88 2.41
C ASP A 59 -14.19 -17.63 3.03
N ASP A 60 -14.58 -17.69 4.30
CA ASP A 60 -15.15 -16.54 5.01
C ASP A 60 -14.12 -15.44 5.20
N PHE A 61 -12.89 -15.81 5.59
CA PHE A 61 -11.82 -14.83 5.72
C PHE A 61 -11.56 -14.12 4.39
N GLN A 62 -11.43 -14.87 3.29
CA GLN A 62 -11.22 -14.27 1.98
C GLN A 62 -12.42 -13.44 1.50
N ARG A 63 -13.64 -13.86 1.81
CA ARG A 63 -14.85 -13.08 1.51
C ARG A 63 -14.85 -11.75 2.25
N PHE A 64 -14.50 -11.74 3.54
CA PHE A 64 -14.52 -10.55 4.39
C PHE A 64 -13.27 -9.66 4.29
N PHE A 65 -12.12 -10.19 3.90
CA PHE A 65 -10.88 -9.41 3.82
C PHE A 65 -10.33 -9.28 2.41
N ARG A 66 -11.01 -9.89 1.42
CA ARG A 66 -10.65 -9.88 -0.01
C ARG A 66 -9.25 -10.40 -0.34
N ILE A 67 -8.58 -11.00 0.64
CA ILE A 67 -7.30 -11.67 0.52
C ILE A 67 -7.33 -12.99 1.28
N SER A 68 -6.53 -13.96 0.86
CA SER A 68 -6.42 -15.23 1.59
C SER A 68 -5.76 -15.02 2.97
N ARG A 69 -6.05 -15.91 3.93
CA ARG A 69 -5.40 -15.89 5.25
C ARG A 69 -3.88 -16.07 5.13
N GLY A 70 -3.41 -16.92 4.22
CA GLY A 70 -1.97 -17.08 3.96
C GLY A 70 -1.31 -15.80 3.46
N THR A 71 -1.98 -15.06 2.55
CA THR A 71 -1.51 -13.74 2.09
C THR A 71 -1.45 -12.74 3.24
N PHE A 72 -2.49 -12.71 4.08
CA PHE A 72 -2.52 -11.88 5.28
C PHE A 72 -1.31 -12.14 6.20
N GLU A 73 -1.02 -13.40 6.50
CA GLU A 73 0.10 -13.80 7.35
C GLU A 73 1.46 -13.46 6.74
N VAL A 74 1.61 -13.57 5.41
CA VAL A 74 2.81 -13.12 4.71
C VAL A 74 3.00 -11.62 4.88
N ILE A 75 1.96 -10.81 4.66
CA ILE A 75 2.04 -9.35 4.84
C ILE A 75 2.36 -9.02 6.30
N LEU A 76 1.64 -9.62 7.25
CA LEU A 76 1.83 -9.39 8.69
C LEU A 76 3.28 -9.63 9.11
N ARG A 77 3.88 -10.76 8.69
CA ARG A 77 5.28 -11.08 8.99
C ARG A 77 6.26 -10.03 8.48
N ASN A 78 5.97 -9.37 7.36
CA ASN A 78 6.84 -8.34 6.80
C ASN A 78 6.67 -6.97 7.46
N ILE A 79 5.50 -6.67 8.04
CA ILE A 79 5.20 -5.34 8.61
C ILE A 79 5.25 -5.28 10.14
N ALA A 80 5.10 -6.41 10.83
CA ALA A 80 4.88 -6.46 12.27
C ALA A 80 6.00 -5.75 13.07
N VAL A 81 7.24 -5.87 12.63
CA VAL A 81 8.41 -5.23 13.25
C VAL A 81 8.35 -3.69 13.22
N TYR A 82 7.63 -3.10 12.27
CA TYR A 82 7.49 -1.65 12.12
C TYR A 82 6.23 -1.09 12.80
N LEU A 83 5.36 -1.97 13.30
CA LEU A 83 4.11 -1.61 13.96
C LEU A 83 4.19 -1.77 15.48
N THR A 84 5.38 -1.61 16.05
CA THR A 84 5.61 -1.75 17.49
C THR A 84 4.68 -0.84 18.29
N PRO A 85 4.22 -1.31 19.47
CA PRO A 85 3.49 -0.51 20.44
C PRO A 85 4.14 0.84 20.68
N ASP A 86 3.33 1.89 20.71
CA ASP A 86 3.73 3.15 21.31
C ASP A 86 3.47 3.10 22.82
N ILE A 87 4.17 3.91 23.60
CA ILE A 87 4.05 3.93 25.07
C ILE A 87 2.63 4.40 25.46
N GLY A 88 1.93 3.68 26.34
CA GLY A 88 0.57 4.06 26.81
C GLY A 88 -0.39 2.87 27.04
N ARG A 89 -1.72 3.11 26.93
CA ARG A 89 -2.77 2.08 27.01
C ARG A 89 -2.42 0.86 26.13
N ALA A 90 -2.90 -0.32 26.50
CA ALA A 90 -2.66 -1.59 25.79
C ALA A 90 -2.68 -1.40 24.27
N ALA A 91 -1.49 -1.53 23.66
CA ALA A 91 -1.31 -1.18 22.27
C ALA A 91 -2.08 -2.12 21.36
N ILE A 92 -2.71 -1.56 20.33
CA ILE A 92 -3.35 -2.34 19.28
C ILE A 92 -2.27 -3.21 18.62
N THR A 93 -2.49 -4.53 18.56
CA THR A 93 -1.51 -5.46 18.00
C THR A 93 -1.23 -5.17 16.51
N PRO A 94 -0.05 -5.52 15.98
CA PRO A 94 0.23 -5.41 14.55
C PRO A 94 -0.78 -6.16 13.67
N GLU A 95 -1.28 -7.30 14.15
CA GLU A 95 -2.32 -8.07 13.49
C GLU A 95 -3.62 -7.25 13.36
N LYS A 96 -4.07 -6.65 14.47
CA LYS A 96 -5.28 -5.84 14.49
C LYS A 96 -5.13 -4.56 13.66
N HIS A 97 -3.95 -3.96 13.64
CA HIS A 97 -3.63 -2.86 12.71
C HIS A 97 -3.86 -3.27 11.25
N LEU A 98 -3.32 -4.43 10.84
CA LEU A 98 -3.46 -4.92 9.47
C LEU A 98 -4.91 -5.28 9.13
N LEU A 99 -5.63 -5.94 10.05
CA LEU A 99 -7.05 -6.29 9.85
C LEU A 99 -7.92 -5.03 9.66
N ILE A 100 -7.71 -4.00 10.48
CA ILE A 100 -8.40 -2.71 10.36
C ILE A 100 -8.13 -2.08 8.99
N THR A 101 -6.87 -2.05 8.57
CA THR A 101 -6.48 -1.43 7.30
C THR A 101 -7.03 -2.18 6.09
N ILE A 102 -6.98 -3.51 6.09
CA ILE A 102 -7.54 -4.31 5.00
C ILE A 102 -9.06 -4.14 4.94
N TRP A 103 -9.74 -4.12 6.09
CA TRP A 103 -11.18 -3.84 6.14
C TRP A 103 -11.50 -2.48 5.52
N PHE A 104 -10.71 -1.44 5.88
CA PHE A 104 -10.86 -0.08 5.36
C PHE A 104 -10.78 0.00 3.83
N ILE A 105 -9.83 -0.68 3.20
CA ILE A 105 -9.68 -0.65 1.73
C ILE A 105 -10.64 -1.60 1.01
N SER A 106 -11.11 -2.64 1.69
CA SER A 106 -11.96 -3.66 1.08
C SER A 106 -13.46 -3.33 1.14
N HIS A 107 -13.85 -2.40 2.02
CA HIS A 107 -15.24 -2.03 2.28
C HIS A 107 -15.41 -0.52 2.25
N GLN A 108 -16.55 -0.06 1.73
CA GLN A 108 -16.99 1.33 1.84
C GLN A 108 -17.74 1.54 3.16
N ASP A 109 -17.13 1.13 4.28
CA ASP A 109 -17.72 1.27 5.62
C ASP A 109 -17.34 2.61 6.25
N THR A 110 -18.12 3.09 7.21
CA THR A 110 -17.80 4.33 7.93
C THR A 110 -16.80 4.05 9.05
N ILE A 111 -15.96 5.04 9.37
CA ILE A 111 -14.97 4.92 10.46
C ILE A 111 -15.65 4.58 11.79
N HIS A 112 -16.83 5.15 12.06
CA HIS A 112 -17.60 4.87 13.27
C HIS A 112 -18.03 3.39 13.36
N ARG A 113 -18.48 2.79 12.25
CA ARG A 113 -18.87 1.37 12.21
C ARG A 113 -17.68 0.44 12.37
N MET A 114 -16.54 0.80 11.79
CA MET A 114 -15.29 0.07 12.00
C MET A 114 -14.82 0.16 13.46
N SER A 115 -14.88 1.34 14.04
CA SER A 115 -14.53 1.63 15.43
C SER A 115 -15.36 0.78 16.40
N ASP A 116 -16.67 0.69 16.18
CA ASP A 116 -17.57 -0.20 16.91
C ASP A 116 -17.18 -1.68 16.73
N ARG A 117 -17.04 -2.14 15.47
CA ARG A 117 -16.71 -3.53 15.13
C ARG A 117 -15.40 -4.01 15.73
N PHE A 118 -14.33 -3.22 15.62
CA PHE A 118 -13.00 -3.61 16.09
C PHE A 118 -12.75 -3.22 17.56
N SER A 119 -13.73 -2.60 18.23
CA SER A 119 -13.60 -2.09 19.60
C SER A 119 -12.37 -1.21 19.80
N VAL A 120 -12.19 -0.22 18.92
CA VAL A 120 -11.10 0.78 18.97
C VAL A 120 -11.67 2.16 18.72
N THR A 121 -10.98 3.26 19.09
CA THR A 121 -11.50 4.61 18.82
C THR A 121 -11.44 4.97 17.32
N ASP A 122 -12.27 5.91 16.87
CA ASP A 122 -12.24 6.40 15.49
C ASP A 122 -10.85 6.94 15.11
N SER A 123 -10.23 7.68 16.03
CA SER A 123 -8.85 8.16 15.87
C SER A 123 -7.84 7.01 15.73
N SER A 124 -8.07 5.90 16.43
CA SER A 124 -7.21 4.71 16.35
C SER A 124 -7.36 4.02 14.99
N ILE A 125 -8.55 3.96 14.40
CA ILE A 125 -8.77 3.41 13.05
C ILE A 125 -7.90 4.17 12.03
N ILE A 126 -7.98 5.51 12.05
CA ILE A 126 -7.21 6.38 11.16
C ILE A 126 -5.70 6.17 11.35
N ARG A 127 -5.23 6.19 12.61
CA ARG A 127 -3.81 5.95 12.91
C ARG A 127 -3.35 4.57 12.46
N CYS A 128 -4.16 3.53 12.65
CA CYS A 128 -3.83 2.17 12.22
C CYS A 128 -3.67 2.11 10.70
N ARG A 129 -4.63 2.67 9.97
CA ARG A 129 -4.62 2.78 8.50
C ARG A 129 -3.34 3.48 8.03
N ASP A 130 -3.07 4.66 8.55
CA ASP A 130 -1.96 5.49 8.08
C ASP A 130 -0.61 4.83 8.38
N ARG A 131 -0.42 4.27 9.59
CA ARG A 131 0.80 3.52 9.93
C ARG A 131 1.03 2.34 8.99
N VAL A 132 -0.01 1.53 8.74
CA VAL A 132 0.11 0.38 7.83
C VAL A 132 0.44 0.84 6.41
N PHE A 133 -0.24 1.86 5.88
CA PHE A 133 0.08 2.39 4.55
C PHE A 133 1.51 2.92 4.46
N THR A 134 1.97 3.69 5.44
CA THR A 134 3.36 4.18 5.48
C THR A 134 4.36 3.02 5.44
N VAL A 135 4.15 1.98 6.27
CA VAL A 135 5.04 0.82 6.33
C VAL A 135 5.00 0.02 5.01
N VAL A 136 3.82 -0.24 4.47
CA VAL A 136 3.66 -0.97 3.21
C VAL A 136 4.34 -0.24 2.05
N LEU A 137 4.08 1.06 1.91
CA LEU A 137 4.66 1.87 0.84
C LEU A 137 6.18 2.01 0.97
N ARG A 138 6.69 2.09 2.19
CA ARG A 138 8.13 2.25 2.45
C ARG A 138 8.92 0.95 2.33
N TYR A 139 8.40 -0.17 2.82
CA TYR A 139 9.18 -1.41 2.97
C TYR A 139 8.72 -2.56 2.07
N LEU A 140 7.45 -2.61 1.68
CA LEU A 140 6.90 -3.73 0.91
C LEU A 140 6.81 -3.42 -0.59
N LYS A 141 6.57 -2.15 -0.98
CA LYS A 141 6.43 -1.75 -2.39
C LYS A 141 7.59 -2.29 -3.24
N THR A 142 8.82 -1.94 -2.88
CA THR A 142 10.03 -2.31 -3.65
C THR A 142 10.42 -3.78 -3.50
N LYS A 143 9.93 -4.47 -2.46
CA LYS A 143 10.19 -5.89 -2.23
C LYS A 143 9.38 -6.78 -3.17
N PHE A 144 8.13 -6.39 -3.46
CA PHE A 144 7.20 -7.21 -4.24
C PHE A 144 6.94 -6.69 -5.65
N ILE A 145 7.09 -5.39 -5.89
CA ILE A 145 6.83 -4.75 -7.18
C ILE A 145 8.13 -4.08 -7.63
N TYR A 146 8.77 -4.69 -8.62
CA TYR A 146 10.00 -4.17 -9.20
C TYR A 146 10.12 -4.57 -10.68
N LEU A 147 10.77 -3.72 -11.46
CA LEU A 147 11.15 -4.02 -12.83
C LEU A 147 12.35 -4.99 -12.83
N PRO A 148 12.31 -6.07 -13.61
CA PRO A 148 13.36 -7.08 -13.60
C PRO A 148 14.66 -6.52 -14.20
N LYS A 149 15.75 -6.60 -13.43
CA LYS A 149 17.08 -6.19 -13.89
C LYS A 149 17.89 -7.35 -14.47
N ASP A 150 17.72 -8.55 -13.91
CA ASP A 150 18.41 -9.75 -14.33
C ASP A 150 17.96 -10.18 -15.74
N TYR A 151 18.93 -10.40 -16.62
CA TYR A 151 18.69 -10.80 -18.01
C TYR A 151 17.96 -12.14 -18.12
N ASN A 152 18.30 -13.13 -17.28
CA ASN A 152 17.65 -14.45 -17.33
C ASN A 152 16.17 -14.33 -16.93
N VAL A 153 15.84 -13.48 -15.96
CA VAL A 153 14.45 -13.22 -15.57
C VAL A 153 13.70 -12.51 -16.69
N LYS A 154 14.32 -11.54 -17.37
CA LYS A 154 13.74 -10.90 -18.55
C LYS A 154 13.44 -11.92 -19.65
N VAL A 155 14.40 -12.79 -19.98
CA VAL A 155 14.24 -13.86 -20.98
C VAL A 155 13.10 -14.80 -20.61
N GLN A 156 13.03 -15.23 -19.34
CA GLN A 156 11.94 -16.08 -18.87
C GLN A 156 10.56 -15.43 -19.11
N ILE A 157 10.39 -14.15 -18.76
CA ILE A 157 9.12 -13.44 -18.97
C ILE A 157 8.79 -13.37 -20.47
N MET A 158 9.77 -13.05 -21.32
CA MET A 158 9.58 -12.99 -22.77
C MET A 158 9.17 -14.34 -23.36
N ASP A 159 9.79 -15.44 -22.89
CA ASP A 159 9.43 -16.80 -23.32
C ASP A 159 8.03 -17.19 -22.84
N GLU A 160 7.64 -16.84 -21.61
CA GLU A 160 6.31 -17.10 -21.10
C GLU A 160 5.23 -16.37 -21.93
N TYR A 161 5.46 -15.13 -22.36
CA TYR A 161 4.56 -14.41 -23.27
C TYR A 161 4.54 -15.00 -24.68
N ARG A 162 5.69 -15.41 -25.19
CA ARG A 162 5.80 -16.08 -26.49
C ARG A 162 4.99 -17.39 -26.50
N ILE A 163 5.11 -18.20 -25.45
CA ILE A 163 4.43 -19.50 -25.35
C ILE A 163 2.94 -19.32 -25.06
N GLY A 164 2.59 -18.49 -24.07
CA GLY A 164 1.21 -18.34 -23.60
C GLY A 164 0.33 -17.47 -24.50
N SER A 165 0.91 -16.43 -25.11
CA SER A 165 0.16 -15.41 -25.86
C SER A 165 0.62 -15.24 -27.31
N GLN A 166 1.62 -16.00 -27.77
CA GLN A 166 2.22 -15.88 -29.12
C GLN A 166 2.77 -14.47 -29.40
N PHE A 167 3.16 -13.76 -28.35
CA PHE A 167 3.64 -12.39 -28.44
C PHE A 167 5.09 -12.32 -27.91
N PRO A 168 6.11 -12.50 -28.79
CA PRO A 168 7.50 -12.55 -28.37
C PRO A 168 8.04 -11.17 -27.96
N ASN A 169 9.20 -11.17 -27.29
CA ASN A 169 9.94 -9.95 -26.91
C ASN A 169 9.15 -9.00 -25.99
N VAL A 170 8.32 -9.56 -25.09
CA VAL A 170 7.50 -8.77 -24.16
C VAL A 170 7.92 -8.98 -22.73
N LEU A 171 8.27 -7.89 -22.06
CA LEU A 171 8.62 -7.88 -20.64
C LEU A 171 7.43 -7.60 -19.74
N GLY A 172 6.34 -7.05 -20.27
CA GLY A 172 5.12 -6.85 -19.51
C GLY A 172 4.01 -6.23 -20.33
N ALA A 173 2.78 -6.52 -19.92
CA ALA A 173 1.59 -5.89 -20.44
C ALA A 173 1.25 -4.67 -19.58
N ILE A 174 1.00 -3.53 -20.23
CA ILE A 174 0.61 -2.27 -19.57
C ILE A 174 -0.89 -2.07 -19.73
N ASP A 175 -1.56 -1.75 -18.62
CA ASP A 175 -2.96 -1.33 -18.64
C ASP A 175 -3.21 -0.22 -17.60
N GLY A 176 -4.29 0.54 -17.80
CA GLY A 176 -4.65 1.68 -16.98
C GLY A 176 -6.14 1.73 -16.65
N THR A 177 -6.47 2.13 -15.42
CA THR A 177 -7.84 2.34 -14.96
C THR A 177 -8.03 3.78 -14.50
N HIS A 178 -9.13 4.41 -14.96
CA HIS A 178 -9.54 5.74 -14.50
C HIS A 178 -10.41 5.64 -13.25
N ILE A 179 -9.90 6.12 -12.13
CA ILE A 179 -10.58 6.14 -10.83
C ILE A 179 -11.14 7.55 -10.61
N ARG A 180 -12.47 7.69 -10.60
CA ARG A 180 -13.10 8.98 -10.28
C ARG A 180 -12.82 9.37 -8.83
N ILE A 181 -12.51 10.63 -8.61
CA ILE A 181 -12.26 11.18 -7.28
C ILE A 181 -13.15 12.40 -7.02
N VAL A 182 -13.36 12.70 -5.75
CA VAL A 182 -13.81 14.03 -5.34
C VAL A 182 -12.68 15.01 -5.64
N ALA A 183 -13.03 16.21 -6.08
CA ALA A 183 -12.05 17.26 -6.36
C ALA A 183 -11.14 17.47 -5.13
N PRO A 184 -9.82 17.31 -5.28
CA PRO A 184 -8.89 17.61 -4.20
C PRO A 184 -8.99 19.08 -3.78
N SER A 185 -8.72 19.38 -2.51
CA SER A 185 -8.69 20.76 -2.01
C SER A 185 -7.55 21.58 -2.61
N GLU A 186 -6.44 20.91 -2.92
CA GLU A 186 -5.23 21.50 -3.49
C GLU A 186 -5.05 21.05 -4.94
N HIS A 187 -4.68 22.01 -5.81
CA HIS A 187 -4.36 21.76 -7.22
C HIS A 187 -5.41 20.95 -8.00
N SER A 188 -6.70 21.07 -7.66
CA SER A 188 -7.81 20.29 -8.25
C SER A 188 -7.78 20.21 -9.78
N GLN A 189 -7.37 21.30 -10.44
CA GLN A 189 -7.25 21.41 -11.88
C GLN A 189 -6.38 20.34 -12.54
N VAL A 190 -5.36 19.81 -11.85
CA VAL A 190 -4.46 18.79 -12.44
C VAL A 190 -5.13 17.42 -12.57
N TYR A 191 -6.22 17.19 -11.83
CA TYR A 191 -6.98 15.95 -11.85
C TYR A 191 -8.15 15.97 -12.84
N VAL A 192 -8.42 17.12 -13.47
CA VAL A 192 -9.53 17.26 -14.42
C VAL A 192 -9.16 16.60 -15.75
N ASN A 193 -10.02 15.69 -16.21
CA ASN A 193 -9.84 15.05 -17.51
C ASN A 193 -10.51 15.84 -18.65
N ARG A 194 -10.33 15.37 -19.90
CA ARG A 194 -10.98 15.94 -21.09
C ARG A 194 -12.52 15.99 -21.00
N LYS A 195 -13.12 15.09 -20.21
CA LYS A 195 -14.57 15.01 -19.97
C LYS A 195 -15.03 15.88 -18.78
N LYS A 196 -14.18 16.79 -18.29
CA LYS A 196 -14.47 17.76 -17.23
C LYS A 196 -14.87 17.14 -15.88
N PHE A 197 -14.31 15.98 -15.53
CA PHE A 197 -14.42 15.42 -14.18
C PHE A 197 -13.06 15.06 -13.60
N HIS A 198 -12.98 15.00 -12.26
CA HIS A 198 -11.76 14.71 -11.53
C HIS A 198 -11.50 13.20 -11.47
N LEU A 199 -10.29 12.77 -11.82
CA LEU A 199 -9.87 11.37 -11.73
C LEU A 199 -8.39 11.21 -11.42
N LEU A 200 -8.06 10.03 -10.90
CA LEU A 200 -6.72 9.46 -10.88
C LEU A 200 -6.61 8.39 -11.98
N VAL A 201 -5.44 8.28 -12.59
CA VAL A 201 -5.09 7.16 -13.46
C VAL A 201 -4.26 6.18 -12.65
N LEU A 202 -4.71 4.94 -12.55
CA LEU A 202 -3.95 3.82 -12.00
C LEU A 202 -3.41 2.99 -13.16
N GLN A 203 -2.11 3.00 -13.38
CA GLN A 203 -1.42 2.18 -14.37
C GLN A 203 -0.73 1.00 -13.68
N GLY A 204 -0.83 -0.17 -14.29
CA GLY A 204 -0.10 -1.37 -13.89
C GLY A 204 0.66 -1.97 -15.07
N ILE A 205 1.89 -2.39 -14.82
CA ILE A 205 2.65 -3.27 -15.71
C ILE A 205 2.68 -4.63 -15.06
N ARG A 206 2.27 -5.65 -15.81
CA ARG A 206 2.17 -7.02 -15.33
C ARG A 206 3.05 -7.94 -16.15
N ALA A 207 3.68 -8.92 -15.53
CA ALA A 207 4.30 -10.06 -16.20
C ALA A 207 3.26 -11.10 -16.65
N SER A 208 3.69 -12.03 -17.48
CA SER A 208 2.94 -13.21 -17.96
C SER A 208 2.31 -13.98 -16.79
N ASN A 209 3.07 -14.20 -15.72
CA ASN A 209 2.69 -14.96 -14.52
C ASN A 209 1.71 -14.25 -13.55
N MET A 210 1.04 -13.16 -13.99
CA MET A 210 0.09 -12.38 -13.16
C MET A 210 0.72 -11.46 -12.10
N GLN A 211 2.05 -11.38 -11.99
CA GLN A 211 2.71 -10.49 -11.04
C GLN A 211 2.82 -9.06 -11.58
N PHE A 212 2.59 -8.07 -10.71
CA PHE A 212 2.84 -6.67 -11.05
C PHE A 212 4.34 -6.36 -10.99
N LEU A 213 4.87 -5.84 -12.09
CA LEU A 213 6.25 -5.36 -12.20
C LEU A 213 6.35 -3.88 -11.84
N HIS A 214 5.30 -3.11 -12.15
CA HIS A 214 5.23 -1.69 -11.85
C HIS A 214 3.79 -1.28 -11.61
N VAL A 215 3.58 -0.35 -10.68
CA VAL A 215 2.27 0.26 -10.41
C VAL A 215 2.45 1.74 -10.12
N LEU A 216 1.69 2.56 -10.84
CA LEU A 216 1.73 4.01 -10.72
C LEU A 216 0.30 4.57 -10.59
N ALA A 217 0.09 5.44 -9.61
CA ALA A 217 -1.12 6.24 -9.50
C ALA A 217 -0.75 7.71 -9.72
N SER A 218 -1.27 8.33 -10.78
CA SER A 218 -0.94 9.70 -11.14
C SER A 218 -2.17 10.47 -11.66
N PHE A 219 -1.99 11.77 -11.88
CA PHE A 219 -2.98 12.66 -12.47
C PHE A 219 -2.79 12.80 -13.98
N HIS A 220 -3.91 12.89 -14.71
CA HIS A 220 -4.00 13.17 -16.15
C HIS A 220 -3.26 12.17 -17.08
N ASN A 221 -3.36 12.38 -18.40
CA ASN A 221 -2.89 11.56 -19.54
C ASN A 221 -1.35 11.34 -19.64
N ILE A 222 -0.67 11.29 -18.51
CA ILE A 222 0.80 11.19 -18.36
C ILE A 222 1.22 9.73 -18.06
N CYS A 223 0.28 8.86 -17.70
CA CYS A 223 0.52 7.43 -17.41
C CYS A 223 0.62 6.53 -18.66
N ILE A 224 1.46 6.87 -19.63
CA ILE A 224 1.93 5.83 -20.58
C ILE A 224 3.46 5.77 -20.51
N ILE A 225 4.14 6.93 -20.54
CA ILE A 225 5.60 7.07 -20.42
C ILE A 225 5.89 8.50 -19.91
N ASN A 226 5.88 8.71 -18.59
CA ASN A 226 6.34 9.94 -17.90
C ASN A 226 6.59 9.62 -16.43
N ASP A 227 7.13 8.42 -16.20
CA ASP A 227 7.69 8.00 -14.92
C ASP A 227 9.18 7.84 -15.18
N ASP A 228 10.00 8.67 -14.51
CA ASP A 228 11.44 8.73 -14.75
C ASP A 228 12.11 7.35 -14.63
N VAL A 229 11.60 6.51 -13.71
CA VAL A 229 12.14 5.16 -13.48
C VAL A 229 11.78 4.24 -14.63
N LEU A 230 10.52 4.26 -15.10
CA LEU A 230 10.10 3.46 -16.25
C LEU A 230 10.76 3.93 -17.56
N GLU A 231 10.89 5.24 -17.75
CA GLU A 231 11.56 5.83 -18.92
C GLU A 231 13.02 5.45 -18.99
N GLN A 232 13.73 5.58 -17.87
CA GLN A 232 15.12 5.15 -17.77
C GLN A 232 15.23 3.65 -18.07
N TYR A 233 14.34 2.84 -17.50
CA TYR A 233 14.33 1.39 -17.74
C TYR A 233 14.10 1.05 -19.22
N ILE A 234 13.13 1.69 -19.90
CA ILE A 234 12.87 1.45 -21.33
C ILE A 234 14.12 1.78 -22.16
N ARG A 235 14.75 2.93 -21.89
CA ARG A 235 15.96 3.39 -22.60
C ARG A 235 17.13 2.41 -22.44
N GLU A 236 17.41 1.99 -21.22
CA GLU A 236 18.49 1.04 -20.91
C GLU A 236 18.28 -0.30 -21.65
N ASN A 237 17.04 -0.79 -21.72
CA ASN A 237 16.71 -2.04 -22.42
C ASN A 237 16.81 -1.89 -23.95
N GLN A 238 16.43 -0.75 -24.52
CA GLN A 238 16.62 -0.49 -25.95
C GLN A 238 18.11 -0.49 -26.32
N GLU A 239 18.96 0.19 -25.54
CA GLU A 239 20.41 0.19 -25.73
C GLU A 239 21.03 -1.20 -25.59
N GLU A 240 20.55 -2.01 -24.64
CA GLU A 240 20.97 -3.40 -24.46
C GLU A 240 20.59 -4.26 -25.67
N ALA A 241 19.37 -4.12 -26.19
CA ALA A 241 18.92 -4.82 -27.39
C ALA A 241 19.72 -4.43 -28.64
N HIS A 242 20.02 -3.14 -28.83
CA HIS A 242 20.86 -2.67 -29.93
C HIS A 242 22.29 -3.25 -29.86
N ARG A 243 22.89 -3.33 -28.66
CA ARG A 243 24.22 -3.94 -28.48
C ARG A 243 24.22 -5.43 -28.84
N HIS A 244 23.22 -6.19 -28.42
CA HIS A 244 23.12 -7.62 -28.73
C HIS A 244 22.86 -7.88 -30.22
N ASN A 245 22.04 -7.05 -30.88
CA ASN A 245 21.82 -7.16 -32.32
C ASN A 245 23.10 -6.83 -33.11
N ASN A 246 23.89 -5.85 -32.68
CA ASN A 246 25.15 -5.53 -33.34
C ASN A 246 26.21 -6.63 -33.18
N LEU A 247 26.31 -7.24 -31.99
CA LEU A 247 27.19 -8.40 -31.75
C LEU A 247 26.76 -9.63 -32.57
N ALA A 248 25.45 -9.90 -32.66
CA ALA A 248 24.93 -10.99 -33.48
C ALA A 248 25.15 -10.77 -34.98
N ASN A 249 25.21 -9.51 -35.44
CA ASN A 249 25.50 -9.17 -36.84
C ASN A 249 27.01 -9.28 -37.18
N GLU A 250 27.90 -9.17 -36.19
CA GLU A 250 29.34 -9.45 -36.39
C GLU A 250 29.61 -10.96 -36.51
N ASP A 251 28.78 -11.81 -35.90
CA ASP A 251 28.87 -13.27 -35.98
C ASP A 251 28.13 -13.88 -37.22
N ASP A 252 27.22 -13.12 -37.85
CA ASP A 252 26.38 -13.54 -39.00
C ASP A 252 26.93 -13.13 -40.39
N GLU A 253 28.22 -12.74 -40.52
CA GLU A 253 28.87 -12.58 -41.84
C GLU A 253 28.90 -13.90 -42.66
N ASN A 254 28.43 -15.02 -42.10
CA ASN A 254 28.14 -16.26 -42.82
C ASN A 254 26.63 -16.56 -42.92
N GLY A 255 25.87 -15.62 -43.49
CA GLY A 255 24.76 -15.89 -44.41
C GLY A 255 23.51 -16.60 -43.85
N MET A 256 22.55 -15.80 -43.36
CA MET A 256 21.12 -16.04 -43.64
C MET A 256 20.29 -14.78 -43.32
N GLU A 257 19.48 -14.33 -44.29
CA GLU A 257 18.59 -13.15 -44.18
C GLU A 257 17.64 -13.25 -42.97
N LYS A 258 17.68 -12.25 -42.07
CA LYS A 258 16.68 -12.05 -41.01
C LYS A 258 15.61 -11.07 -41.50
N ARG A 259 14.34 -11.46 -41.30
CA ARG A 259 13.17 -10.60 -41.50
C ARG A 259 13.09 -9.60 -40.36
N ASP A 260 13.14 -8.31 -40.71
CA ASP A 260 12.96 -7.20 -39.78
C ASP A 260 11.55 -7.22 -39.17
N CYS A 261 11.48 -7.32 -37.85
CA CYS A 261 10.31 -6.95 -37.05
C CYS A 261 10.68 -5.75 -36.20
N ILE A 262 10.82 -4.58 -36.83
CA ILE A 262 10.79 -3.30 -36.12
C ILE A 262 9.31 -2.96 -35.91
N ALA A 263 8.84 -3.09 -34.66
CA ALA A 263 7.59 -2.48 -34.24
C ALA A 263 7.85 -0.99 -33.94
N ASP A 264 8.02 -0.20 -35.01
CA ASP A 264 7.88 1.25 -34.96
C ASP A 264 6.39 1.56 -34.80
N GLY A 265 6.01 2.13 -33.66
CA GLY A 265 4.64 2.61 -33.48
C GLY A 265 4.18 2.76 -32.05
N PHE A 266 4.83 3.61 -31.27
CA PHE A 266 4.15 4.34 -30.19
C PHE A 266 3.90 5.76 -30.68
N ILE A 267 2.70 6.01 -31.22
CA ILE A 267 2.06 7.33 -31.33
C ILE A 267 0.61 7.15 -30.86
#